data_AF-A0A9E4AW86-F1
#
_entry.id   AF-A0A9E4AW86-F1
#
_cell.length_a   1.000
_cell.length_b   1.000
_cell.length_c   1.000
_cell.angle_alpha   90.00
_cell.angle_beta   90.00
_cell.angle_gamma   90.00
#
_symmetry.space_group_name_H-M   'P 1'
#
loop_
_entity.id
_entity.type
_entity.pdbx_description
1 polymer ?
#
loop_
_entity_poly.entity_id
_entity_poly.type
_entity_poly.pdbx_seq_one_letter_code
_entity_poly.pdbx_strand_id
1 'polypeptide(L)'
;MKGHTEPVQAIVFSPDGNTLVSASRDRRIRLWDIQTEQPKATFAGNLGPIESLAFSADGRILVSGSWNSTIRLWDVDSGRRLGMLTGHTNRVNALAFSVDGRTLVSGSDDGTVLLWDFTQFLLQIPGDVNSDGVVNVQDLVLVASNFGQTGGDTADVNSDGVVNVQDLVLIASYFGQD
;
A
#
# COMPACT_ATOMS: atom_id res chain seq x y z
N MET A 1 9.98 5.04 21.11
CA MET A 1 9.69 3.90 20.20
C MET A 1 10.75 2.81 20.35
N LYS A 2 10.36 1.57 20.67
CA LYS A 2 11.25 0.39 20.79
C LYS A 2 10.58 -0.81 20.14
N GLY A 3 11.33 -1.68 19.47
CA GLY A 3 10.78 -2.94 18.96
C GLY A 3 11.52 -3.58 17.78
N HIS A 4 12.39 -2.86 17.07
CA HIS A 4 13.30 -3.49 16.11
C HIS A 4 14.40 -4.26 16.85
N THR A 5 14.77 -5.42 16.32
CA THR A 5 15.82 -6.27 16.91
C THR A 5 17.17 -6.10 16.24
N GLU A 6 17.22 -5.31 15.17
CA GLU A 6 18.40 -5.02 14.35
C GLU A 6 18.40 -3.53 13.94
N PRO A 7 19.50 -2.99 13.40
CA PRO A 7 19.59 -1.59 13.00
C PRO A 7 18.43 -1.14 12.11
N VAL A 8 17.82 -0.02 12.49
CA VAL A 8 16.90 0.73 11.64
C VAL A 8 17.71 1.35 10.51
N GLN A 9 17.28 1.16 9.25
CA GLN A 9 17.97 1.69 8.07
C GLN A 9 17.24 2.89 7.49
N ALA A 10 15.92 2.90 7.55
CA ALA A 10 15.11 3.99 7.01
C ALA A 10 13.96 4.34 7.96
N ILE A 11 13.59 5.62 7.92
CA ILE A 11 12.38 6.15 8.52
C ILE A 11 11.68 7.08 7.53
N VAL A 12 10.35 7.16 7.60
CA VAL A 12 9.57 8.11 6.78
C VAL A 12 8.28 8.48 7.52
N PHE A 13 7.90 9.75 7.44
CA PHE A 13 6.59 10.21 7.93
C PHE A 13 5.53 10.01 6.85
N SER A 14 4.31 9.68 7.26
CA SER A 14 3.14 9.78 6.41
C SER A 14 2.93 11.24 5.98
N PRO A 15 2.30 11.49 4.81
CA PRO A 15 2.07 12.85 4.32
C PRO A 15 1.28 13.75 5.28
N ASP A 16 0.37 13.16 6.07
CA ASP A 16 -0.40 13.85 7.11
C ASP A 16 0.39 14.08 8.42
N GLY A 17 1.61 13.53 8.53
CA GLY A 17 2.48 13.65 9.70
C GLY A 17 2.06 12.82 10.93
N ASN A 18 0.93 12.10 10.88
CA ASN A 18 0.41 11.40 12.06
C ASN A 18 1.04 10.01 12.29
N THR A 19 1.65 9.42 11.25
CA THR A 19 2.26 8.09 11.31
C THR A 19 3.73 8.18 10.94
N LEU A 20 4.59 7.62 11.79
CA LEU A 20 5.99 7.38 11.44
C LEU A 20 6.16 5.91 11.08
N VAL A 21 6.95 5.65 10.04
CA VAL A 21 7.30 4.30 9.62
C VAL A 21 8.79 4.10 9.77
N SER A 22 9.19 2.96 10.32
CA SER A 22 10.59 2.55 10.41
C SER A 22 10.80 1.19 9.75
N ALA A 23 11.91 1.06 9.02
CA ALA A 23 12.36 -0.16 8.37
C ALA A 23 13.72 -0.60 8.92
N SER A 24 13.93 -1.90 9.08
CA SER A 24 15.12 -2.46 9.73
C SER A 24 15.67 -3.68 9.00
N ARG A 25 16.93 -3.99 9.32
CA ARG A 25 17.58 -5.25 8.92
C ARG A 25 16.93 -6.49 9.54
N ASP A 26 16.07 -6.34 10.55
CA ASP A 26 15.24 -7.44 11.07
C ASP A 26 14.12 -7.87 10.11
N ARG A 27 14.05 -7.23 8.92
CA ARG A 27 13.09 -7.50 7.84
C ARG A 27 11.66 -7.09 8.19
N ARG A 28 11.49 -6.23 9.20
CA ARG A 28 10.20 -5.69 9.61
C ARG A 28 10.10 -4.21 9.24
N ILE A 29 8.87 -3.82 8.97
CA ILE A 29 8.46 -2.43 8.92
C ILE A 29 7.54 -2.21 10.12
N ARG A 30 7.72 -1.15 10.88
CA ARG A 30 6.87 -0.79 12.02
C ARG A 30 6.25 0.56 11.78
N LEU A 31 4.95 0.66 12.05
CA LEU A 31 4.18 1.90 12.01
C LEU A 31 3.99 2.37 13.44
N TRP A 32 4.16 3.66 13.67
CA TRP A 32 4.05 4.31 14.97
C TRP A 32 3.08 5.46 14.85
N ASP A 33 2.15 5.54 15.79
CA ASP A 33 1.35 6.73 15.95
C ASP A 33 2.19 7.82 16.63
N ILE A 34 2.32 8.98 15.99
CA ILE A 34 3.18 10.07 16.51
C ILE A 34 2.56 10.74 17.74
N GLN A 35 1.24 10.81 17.82
CA GLN A 35 0.56 11.52 18.91
C GLN A 35 0.63 10.72 20.22
N THR A 36 0.50 9.41 20.13
CA THR A 36 0.47 8.50 21.29
C THR A 36 1.82 7.81 21.55
N GLU A 37 2.75 7.90 20.61
CA GLU A 37 4.04 7.21 20.58
C GLU A 37 3.93 5.67 20.65
N GLN A 38 2.76 5.12 20.33
CA GLN A 38 2.48 3.68 20.38
C GLN A 38 2.68 3.01 19.00
N PRO A 39 3.03 1.71 18.98
CA PRO A 39 3.04 0.94 17.74
C PRO A 39 1.62 0.78 17.20
N LYS A 40 1.40 1.16 15.94
CA LYS A 40 0.14 0.94 15.19
C LYS A 40 0.09 -0.46 14.58
N ALA A 41 1.13 -0.81 13.83
CA ALA A 41 1.16 -2.04 13.04
C ALA A 41 2.61 -2.50 12.79
N THR A 42 2.76 -3.74 12.33
CA THR A 42 4.04 -4.27 11.88
C THR A 42 3.83 -5.04 10.58
N PHE A 43 4.49 -4.59 9.51
CA PHE A 43 4.43 -5.31 8.23
C PHE A 43 5.53 -6.39 8.19
N ALA A 44 5.09 -7.56 7.76
CA ALA A 44 5.80 -8.83 7.92
C ALA A 44 5.96 -9.56 6.57
N GLY A 45 6.91 -10.48 6.51
CA GLY A 45 7.07 -11.34 5.33
C GLY A 45 8.00 -10.79 4.24
N ASN A 46 8.76 -9.73 4.53
CA ASN A 46 9.89 -9.32 3.70
C ASN A 46 10.96 -10.42 3.69
N LEU A 47 11.54 -10.67 2.52
CA LEU A 47 12.51 -11.76 2.35
C LEU A 47 13.94 -11.32 2.71
N GLY A 48 14.21 -10.02 2.81
CA GLY A 48 15.52 -9.47 3.15
C GLY A 48 15.44 -8.19 3.99
N PRO A 49 16.59 -7.72 4.50
CA PRO A 49 16.74 -6.41 5.13
C PRO A 49 16.13 -5.30 4.28
N ILE A 50 15.46 -4.35 4.94
CA ILE A 50 14.78 -3.24 4.26
C ILE A 50 15.65 -2.01 4.41
N GLU A 51 15.99 -1.39 3.28
CA GLU A 51 16.95 -0.28 3.20
C GLU A 51 16.27 1.06 2.94
N SER A 52 15.13 1.06 2.25
CA SER A 52 14.45 2.28 1.83
C SER A 52 12.94 2.17 1.99
N LEU A 53 12.31 3.32 2.23
CA LEU A 53 10.87 3.48 2.36
C LEU A 53 10.43 4.73 1.60
N ALA A 54 9.21 4.72 1.04
CA ALA A 54 8.55 5.92 0.55
C ALA A 54 7.04 5.79 0.69
N PHE A 55 6.36 6.91 0.96
CA PHE A 55 4.91 7.02 0.91
C PHE A 55 4.47 7.57 -0.43
N SER A 56 3.34 7.05 -0.92
CA SER A 56 2.49 7.73 -1.90
C SER A 56 1.99 9.06 -1.34
N ALA A 57 1.66 10.01 -2.23
CA ALA A 57 1.28 11.37 -1.84
C ALA A 57 -0.02 11.42 -1.00
N ASP A 58 -0.93 10.47 -1.20
CA ASP A 58 -2.17 10.32 -0.42
C ASP A 58 -1.98 9.55 0.89
N GLY A 59 -0.80 8.96 1.11
CA GLY A 59 -0.45 8.20 2.31
C GLY A 59 -1.01 6.78 2.37
N ARG A 60 -1.75 6.32 1.35
CA ARG A 60 -2.42 5.00 1.37
C ARG A 60 -1.47 3.85 1.09
N ILE A 61 -0.49 4.10 0.22
CA ILE A 61 0.51 3.11 -0.19
C ILE A 61 1.86 3.45 0.43
N LEU A 62 2.44 2.47 1.10
CA LEU A 62 3.84 2.46 1.50
C LEU A 62 4.62 1.51 0.60
N VAL A 63 5.76 1.96 0.09
CA VAL A 63 6.71 1.09 -0.63
C VAL A 63 7.97 0.86 0.18
N SER A 64 8.53 -0.34 0.07
CA SER A 64 9.75 -0.73 0.78
C SER A 64 10.74 -1.41 -0.14
N GLY A 65 11.97 -0.92 -0.18
CA GLY A 65 13.08 -1.46 -0.97
C GLY A 65 14.00 -2.30 -0.09
N SER A 66 14.42 -3.46 -0.61
CA SER A 66 15.12 -4.47 0.18
C SER A 66 16.40 -4.95 -0.48
N TRP A 67 17.27 -5.57 0.33
CA TRP A 67 18.54 -6.16 -0.10
C TRP A 67 18.37 -7.38 -1.00
N ASN A 68 17.17 -7.95 -1.06
CA ASN A 68 16.82 -9.06 -1.96
C ASN A 68 16.41 -8.60 -3.37
N SER A 69 16.72 -7.35 -3.75
CA SER A 69 16.43 -6.78 -5.07
C SER A 69 14.94 -6.61 -5.39
N THR A 70 14.08 -6.63 -4.37
CA THR A 70 12.62 -6.44 -4.55
C THR A 70 12.14 -5.16 -3.91
N ILE A 71 11.08 -4.60 -4.50
CA ILE A 71 10.27 -3.52 -3.93
C ILE A 71 8.92 -4.11 -3.58
N ARG A 72 8.40 -3.83 -2.39
CA ARG A 72 7.08 -4.30 -1.96
C ARG A 72 6.14 -3.13 -1.71
N LEU A 73 4.88 -3.34 -2.05
CA LEU A 73 3.80 -2.39 -1.87
C LEU A 73 2.91 -2.87 -0.72
N TRP A 74 2.55 -1.94 0.14
CA TRP A 74 1.73 -2.17 1.32
C TRP A 74 0.58 -1.19 1.34
N ASP A 75 -0.60 -1.70 1.61
CA ASP A 75 -1.73 -0.89 2.04
C ASP A 75 -1.51 -0.50 3.50
N VAL A 76 -1.57 0.79 3.80
CA VAL A 76 -1.18 1.32 5.10
C VAL A 76 -2.23 1.03 6.17
N ASP A 77 -3.51 1.07 5.79
CA ASP A 77 -4.64 0.92 6.73
C ASP A 77 -4.85 -0.53 7.13
N SER A 78 -4.89 -1.45 6.16
CA SER A 78 -5.06 -2.88 6.41
C SER A 78 -3.74 -3.59 6.77
N GLY A 79 -2.60 -2.98 6.42
CA GLY A 79 -1.28 -3.59 6.55
C GLY A 79 -1.04 -4.78 5.61
N ARG A 80 -1.92 -4.97 4.61
CA ARG A 80 -1.80 -6.06 3.64
C ARG A 80 -0.78 -5.71 2.56
N ARG A 81 -0.10 -6.74 2.04
CA ARG A 81 0.78 -6.60 0.88
C ARG A 81 -0.07 -6.52 -0.39
N LEU A 82 0.01 -5.41 -1.10
CA LEU A 82 -0.67 -5.18 -2.37
C LEU A 82 0.07 -5.86 -3.53
N GLY A 83 1.40 -5.84 -3.50
CA GLY A 83 2.18 -6.35 -4.61
C GLY A 83 3.68 -6.35 -4.37
N MET A 84 4.41 -6.72 -5.41
CA MET A 84 5.86 -6.73 -5.45
C MET A 84 6.34 -6.36 -6.85
N LEU A 85 7.32 -5.46 -6.93
CA LEU A 85 7.99 -5.09 -8.17
C LEU A 85 9.34 -5.80 -8.20
N THR A 86 9.62 -6.41 -9.35
CA THR A 86 10.85 -7.15 -9.62
C THR A 86 11.45 -6.61 -10.90
N GLY A 87 12.76 -6.40 -10.90
CA GLY A 87 13.49 -5.88 -12.06
C GLY A 87 14.92 -5.51 -11.71
N HIS A 88 15.13 -4.99 -10.49
CA HIS A 88 16.47 -4.84 -9.95
C HIS A 88 17.15 -6.19 -9.73
N THR A 89 18.47 -6.21 -9.90
CA THR A 89 19.30 -7.40 -9.70
C THR A 89 20.14 -7.32 -8.43
N ASN A 90 20.15 -6.17 -7.76
CA ASN A 90 20.84 -5.95 -6.49
C ASN A 90 20.00 -5.10 -5.53
N ARG A 91 20.55 -4.77 -4.34
CA ARG A 91 19.88 -4.03 -3.26
C ARG A 91 19.18 -2.77 -3.77
N VAL A 92 17.96 -2.52 -3.31
CA VAL A 92 17.23 -1.29 -3.62
C VAL A 92 17.48 -0.26 -2.52
N ASN A 93 18.33 0.73 -2.82
CA ASN A 93 18.87 1.67 -1.85
C ASN A 93 18.00 2.91 -1.66
N ALA A 94 17.24 3.29 -2.68
CA ALA A 94 16.45 4.51 -2.67
C ALA A 94 15.11 4.29 -3.37
N LEU A 95 14.08 4.92 -2.82
CA LEU A 95 12.73 4.97 -3.35
C LEU A 95 12.20 6.40 -3.23
N ALA A 96 11.50 6.86 -4.26
CA ALA A 96 10.83 8.14 -4.23
C ALA A 96 9.59 8.13 -5.14
N PHE A 97 8.45 8.53 -4.59
CA PHE A 97 7.30 8.85 -5.42
C PHE A 97 7.45 10.23 -6.04
N SER A 98 6.99 10.35 -7.27
CA SER A 98 6.65 11.63 -7.90
C SER A 98 5.54 12.34 -7.11
N VAL A 99 5.49 13.67 -7.22
CA VAL A 99 4.52 14.49 -6.48
C VAL A 99 3.07 14.15 -6.86
N ASP A 100 2.83 13.77 -8.12
CA ASP A 100 1.51 13.34 -8.59
C ASP A 100 1.19 11.87 -8.24
N GLY A 101 2.14 11.15 -7.62
CA GLY A 101 2.02 9.75 -7.21
C GLY A 101 2.06 8.73 -8.35
N ARG A 102 2.10 9.17 -9.62
CA ARG A 102 1.93 8.30 -10.79
C ARG A 102 3.18 7.52 -11.14
N THR A 103 4.31 7.95 -10.63
CA THR A 103 5.59 7.30 -10.88
C THR A 103 6.33 7.06 -9.57
N LEU A 104 6.77 5.84 -9.37
CA LEU A 104 7.78 5.50 -8.37
C LEU A 104 9.13 5.40 -9.08
N VAL A 105 10.17 5.99 -8.48
CA VAL A 105 11.56 5.81 -8.90
C VAL A 105 12.28 4.94 -7.88
N SER A 106 13.08 3.99 -8.35
CA SER A 106 13.96 3.17 -7.52
C SER A 106 15.40 3.21 -7.99
N GLY A 107 16.34 3.35 -7.05
CA GLY A 107 17.78 3.27 -7.31
C GLY A 107 18.39 2.05 -6.63
N SER A 108 19.32 1.37 -7.31
CA SER A 108 19.90 0.10 -6.85
C SER A 108 21.42 0.03 -7.00
N ASP A 109 22.03 -0.84 -6.18
CA ASP A 109 23.43 -1.27 -6.30
C ASP A 109 23.75 -2.01 -7.62
N ASP A 110 22.75 -2.31 -8.46
CA ASP A 110 22.97 -2.84 -9.80
C ASP A 110 23.38 -1.77 -10.82
N GLY A 111 23.52 -0.52 -10.37
CA GLY A 111 23.91 0.61 -11.20
C GLY A 111 22.77 1.20 -12.02
N THR A 112 21.53 0.79 -11.77
CA THR A 112 20.36 1.25 -12.52
C THR A 112 19.41 2.09 -11.66
N VAL A 113 18.64 2.91 -12.36
CA VAL A 113 17.44 3.58 -11.85
C VAL A 113 16.27 3.10 -12.67
N LEU A 114 15.22 2.60 -12.02
CA LEU A 114 14.00 2.15 -12.68
C LEU A 114 12.84 3.10 -12.35
N LEU A 115 11.98 3.33 -13.36
CA LEU A 115 10.73 4.05 -13.21
C LEU A 115 9.59 3.04 -13.30
N TRP A 116 8.66 3.14 -12.36
CA TRP A 116 7.50 2.26 -12.27
C TRP A 116 6.23 3.10 -12.43
N ASP A 117 5.36 2.68 -13.33
CA ASP A 117 4.04 3.29 -13.49
C ASP A 117 3.13 2.84 -12.34
N PHE A 118 2.65 3.82 -11.58
CA PHE A 118 1.73 3.67 -10.46
C PHE A 118 0.36 4.30 -10.75
N THR A 119 0.09 4.69 -11.98
CA THR A 119 -1.20 5.29 -12.37
C THR A 119 -2.36 4.37 -12.00
N GLN A 120 -2.24 3.05 -12.20
CA GLN A 120 -3.25 2.07 -11.81
C GLN A 120 -3.55 2.04 -10.31
N PHE A 121 -2.58 2.38 -9.46
CA PHE A 121 -2.77 2.45 -8.00
C PHE A 121 -3.38 3.78 -7.54
N LEU A 122 -3.47 4.78 -8.42
CA LEU A 122 -4.09 6.08 -8.17
C LEU A 122 -5.48 6.21 -8.76
N LEU A 123 -5.82 5.37 -9.73
CA LEU A 123 -7.17 5.31 -10.26
C LEU A 123 -8.03 4.60 -9.23
N GLN A 124 -8.86 5.35 -8.50
CA GLN A 124 -10.14 4.80 -8.08
C GLN A 124 -10.89 4.50 -9.37
N ILE A 125 -10.74 3.28 -9.88
CA ILE A 125 -11.60 2.81 -10.95
C ILE A 125 -12.98 2.71 -10.30
N PRO A 126 -13.97 3.49 -10.74
CA PRO A 126 -15.31 3.39 -10.18
C PRO A 126 -15.77 1.93 -10.29
N GLY A 127 -16.07 1.30 -9.17
CA GLY A 127 -16.44 -0.12 -9.11
C GLY A 127 -15.32 -1.10 -8.70
N ASP A 128 -14.04 -0.69 -8.71
CA ASP A 128 -12.95 -1.51 -8.17
C ASP A 128 -12.82 -1.22 -6.67
N VAL A 129 -13.50 -2.03 -5.85
CA VAL A 129 -13.50 -1.88 -4.39
C VAL A 129 -12.38 -2.62 -3.72
N ASN A 130 -11.70 -3.50 -4.45
CA ASN A 130 -10.60 -4.30 -3.92
C ASN A 130 -9.20 -3.73 -4.30
N SER A 131 -9.18 -2.72 -5.18
CA SER A 131 -7.99 -2.02 -5.66
C SER A 131 -6.98 -2.93 -6.38
N ASP A 132 -7.47 -3.97 -7.08
CA ASP A 132 -6.64 -4.83 -7.96
C ASP A 132 -6.47 -4.26 -9.37
N GLY A 133 -7.15 -3.16 -9.68
CA GLY A 133 -7.09 -2.45 -10.95
C GLY A 133 -8.05 -2.98 -12.02
N VAL A 134 -8.97 -3.88 -11.68
CA VAL A 134 -9.95 -4.44 -12.64
C VAL A 134 -11.30 -4.63 -11.97
N VAL A 135 -12.37 -4.05 -12.53
CA VAL A 135 -13.73 -4.31 -12.01
C VAL A 135 -14.21 -5.70 -12.44
N ASN A 136 -14.22 -6.65 -11.49
CA ASN A 136 -14.53 -8.03 -11.76
C ASN A 136 -15.34 -8.71 -10.64
N VAL A 137 -15.53 -10.03 -10.73
CA VAL A 137 -16.32 -10.79 -9.75
C VAL A 137 -15.75 -10.70 -8.33
N GLN A 138 -14.46 -10.42 -8.17
CA GLN A 138 -13.84 -10.24 -6.86
C GLN A 138 -14.36 -8.99 -6.15
N ASP A 139 -14.69 -7.92 -6.87
CA ASP A 139 -15.35 -6.73 -6.32
C ASP A 139 -16.74 -7.05 -5.79
N LEU A 140 -17.51 -7.79 -6.59
CA LEU A 140 -18.83 -8.25 -6.17
C LEU A 140 -18.75 -9.15 -4.94
N VAL A 141 -17.76 -10.04 -4.88
CA VAL A 141 -17.55 -10.92 -3.72
C VAL A 141 -17.19 -10.10 -2.48
N LEU A 142 -16.33 -9.08 -2.61
CA LEU A 142 -15.98 -8.21 -1.49
C LEU A 142 -17.23 -7.51 -0.94
N VAL A 143 -18.05 -6.91 -1.80
CA VAL A 143 -19.31 -6.27 -1.37
C VAL A 143 -20.26 -7.29 -0.75
N ALA A 144 -20.51 -8.43 -1.40
CA ALA A 144 -21.41 -9.46 -0.89
C ALA A 144 -20.97 -10.03 0.47
N SER A 145 -19.66 -10.13 0.70
CA SER A 145 -19.11 -10.64 1.97
C SER A 145 -19.31 -9.68 3.15
N ASN A 146 -19.61 -8.40 2.87
CA ASN A 146 -19.83 -7.36 3.88
C ASN A 146 -21.31 -6.96 4.02
N PHE A 147 -22.25 -7.68 3.40
CA PHE A 147 -23.68 -7.37 3.47
C PHE A 147 -24.21 -7.20 4.90
N GLY A 148 -24.95 -6.11 5.10
CA GLY A 148 -25.53 -5.72 6.39
C GLY A 148 -24.56 -5.01 7.32
N GLN A 149 -23.29 -4.79 6.93
CA GLN A 149 -22.40 -3.89 7.66
C GLN A 149 -22.85 -2.44 7.50
N THR A 150 -22.61 -1.64 8.53
CA THR A 150 -23.05 -0.25 8.60
C THR A 150 -21.90 0.68 8.99
N GLY A 151 -21.79 1.81 8.29
CA GLY A 151 -20.81 2.87 8.54
C GLY A 151 -19.43 2.60 7.95
N GLY A 152 -18.88 3.58 7.22
CA GLY A 152 -17.46 3.69 6.84
C GLY A 152 -16.82 2.48 6.13
N ASP A 153 -17.62 1.53 5.65
CA ASP A 153 -17.14 0.31 5.00
C ASP A 153 -16.77 0.63 3.55
N THR A 154 -15.60 0.18 3.12
CA THR A 154 -15.16 0.26 1.71
C THR A 154 -16.11 -0.44 0.74
N ALA A 155 -16.95 -1.36 1.24
CA ALA A 155 -17.99 -2.04 0.47
C ALA A 155 -19.29 -1.23 0.31
N ASP A 156 -19.49 -0.15 1.08
CA ASP A 156 -20.59 0.82 0.93
C ASP A 156 -20.20 1.84 -0.14
N VAL A 157 -20.42 1.47 -1.40
CA VAL A 157 -19.97 2.26 -2.56
C VAL A 157 -20.94 3.35 -2.97
N ASN A 158 -22.20 3.27 -2.53
CA ASN A 158 -23.18 4.34 -2.74
C ASN A 158 -23.21 5.36 -1.57
N SER A 159 -22.47 5.08 -0.48
CA SER A 159 -22.37 5.90 0.73
C SER A 159 -23.73 6.16 1.40
N ASP A 160 -24.65 5.20 1.33
CA ASP A 160 -25.96 5.28 2.01
C ASP A 160 -25.88 4.85 3.48
N GLY A 161 -24.73 4.35 3.92
CA GLY A 161 -24.43 3.95 5.29
C GLY A 161 -24.63 2.46 5.55
N VAL A 162 -25.08 1.66 4.57
CA VAL A 162 -25.35 0.23 4.72
C VAL A 162 -24.93 -0.55 3.48
N VAL A 163 -24.04 -1.54 3.66
CA VAL A 163 -23.66 -2.44 2.56
C VAL A 163 -24.83 -3.35 2.18
N ASN A 164 -25.37 -3.17 0.98
CA ASN A 164 -26.58 -3.84 0.51
C ASN A 164 -26.57 -4.14 -1.00
N VAL A 165 -27.71 -4.58 -1.54
CA VAL A 165 -27.83 -4.95 -2.96
C VAL A 165 -27.58 -3.79 -3.92
N GLN A 166 -27.81 -2.55 -3.48
CA GLN A 166 -27.55 -1.35 -4.28
C GLN A 166 -26.05 -1.18 -4.53
N ASP A 167 -25.20 -1.52 -3.57
CA ASP A 167 -23.74 -1.54 -3.73
C ASP A 167 -23.34 -2.54 -4.81
N LEU A 168 -23.84 -3.79 -4.74
CA LEU A 168 -23.57 -4.80 -5.77
C LEU A 168 -24.00 -4.34 -7.16
N VAL A 169 -25.18 -3.74 -7.28
CA VAL A 169 -25.69 -3.25 -8.57
C VAL A 169 -24.80 -2.13 -9.10
N LEU A 170 -24.31 -1.25 -8.22
CA LEU A 170 -23.39 -0.19 -8.61
C LEU A 170 -22.07 -0.75 -9.15
N ILE A 171 -21.45 -1.71 -8.46
CA ILE A 171 -20.26 -2.41 -8.95
C ILE A 171 -20.51 -3.07 -10.31
N ALA A 172 -21.60 -3.83 -10.44
CA ALA A 172 -21.93 -4.54 -11.66
C ALA A 172 -22.14 -3.60 -12.86
N SER A 173 -22.53 -2.34 -12.62
CA SER A 173 -22.70 -1.33 -13.68
C SER A 173 -21.38 -0.92 -14.36
N TYR A 174 -20.25 -1.17 -13.71
CA TYR A 174 -18.91 -0.87 -14.21
C TYR A 174 -18.26 -2.05 -14.96
N PHE A 175 -18.89 -3.22 -15.01
CA PHE A 175 -18.34 -4.38 -15.71
C PHE A 175 -18.19 -4.11 -17.21
N GLY A 176 -17.00 -4.38 -17.75
CA GLY A 176 -16.71 -4.23 -19.18
C GLY A 176 -16.51 -2.80 -19.64
N GLN A 177 -16.20 -1.87 -18.72
CA GLN A 177 -15.81 -0.49 -19.03
C GLN A 177 -14.29 -0.28 -19.11
N ASP A 178 -13.50 -1.37 -19.11
CA ASP A 178 -12.04 -1.37 -19.21
C ASP A 178 -11.52 -1.09 -20.64
#